data_AF-A0AAP8KFC2-F1
#
_entry.id   AF-A0AAP8KFC2-F1
#
_cell.length_a   1.000
_cell.length_b   1.000
_cell.length_c   1.000
_cell.angle_alpha   90.00
_cell.angle_beta   90.00
_cell.angle_gamma   90.00
#
_symmetry.space_group_name_H-M   'P 1'
#
loop_
_entity.id
_entity.type
_entity.pdbx_description
1 polymer ?
#
loop_
_entity_poly.entity_id
_entity_poly.type
_entity_poly.pdbx_seq_one_letter_code
_entity_poly.pdbx_strand_id
1 'polypeptide(L)'
;MPAYRHIDPAVLFQATGRDLEMFRALSQTYLDTAPAMFARVEQAVRGGAAQAIVHSCHTLRGTVALLGAGALAARLAEFEQLVRHQGVPAAGWLDETAALVGAVEQEVRRSMLDYTGAQA
;
A
#
# COMPACT_ATOMS: atom_id res chain seq x y z
N MET A 1 -13.08 -13.18 -14.64
CA MET A 1 -12.19 -12.05 -14.33
C MET A 1 -11.07 -12.57 -13.43
N PRO A 2 -9.80 -12.21 -13.64
CA PRO A 2 -8.72 -12.67 -12.75
C PRO A 2 -8.96 -12.14 -11.34
N ALA A 3 -8.76 -12.98 -10.33
CA ALA A 3 -8.87 -12.60 -8.93
C ALA A 3 -7.83 -11.52 -8.58
N TYR A 4 -8.19 -10.63 -7.65
CA TYR A 4 -7.25 -9.70 -7.04
C TYR A 4 -6.21 -10.48 -6.24
N ARG A 5 -4.92 -10.20 -6.47
CA ARG A 5 -3.79 -10.92 -5.87
C ARG A 5 -3.03 -10.08 -4.85
N HIS A 6 -3.04 -8.76 -5.03
CA HIS A 6 -2.27 -7.80 -4.27
C HIS A 6 -3.13 -6.90 -3.39
N ILE A 7 -4.43 -6.81 -3.68
CA ILE A 7 -5.43 -6.10 -2.87
C ILE A 7 -6.63 -6.99 -2.57
N ASP A 8 -7.43 -6.56 -1.60
CA ASP A 8 -8.77 -7.07 -1.38
C ASP A 8 -9.76 -5.90 -1.41
N PRO A 9 -10.45 -5.67 -2.56
CA PRO A 9 -11.38 -4.56 -2.70
C PRO A 9 -12.55 -4.61 -1.71
N ALA A 10 -12.88 -5.80 -1.17
CA ALA A 10 -13.93 -5.93 -0.17
C ALA A 10 -13.57 -5.18 1.12
N VAL A 11 -12.29 -5.11 1.50
CA VAL A 11 -11.85 -4.37 2.69
C VAL A 11 -12.20 -2.89 2.58
N LEU A 12 -11.79 -2.23 1.48
CA LEU A 12 -12.11 -0.83 1.26
C LEU A 12 -13.62 -0.63 1.13
N PHE A 13 -14.31 -1.53 0.43
CA PHE A 13 -15.75 -1.44 0.23
C PHE A 13 -16.55 -1.55 1.54
N GLN A 14 -16.15 -2.42 2.47
CA GLN A 14 -16.77 -2.46 3.80
C GLN A 14 -16.45 -1.19 4.60
N ALA A 15 -15.21 -0.67 4.49
CA ALA A 15 -14.81 0.57 5.17
C ALA A 15 -15.58 1.81 4.69
N THR A 16 -16.09 1.81 3.45
CA THR A 16 -16.98 2.86 2.94
C THR A 16 -18.45 2.68 3.28
N GLY A 17 -18.80 1.68 4.11
CA GLY A 17 -20.20 1.36 4.39
C GLY A 17 -20.92 0.76 3.19
N ARG A 18 -20.18 0.07 2.30
CA ARG A 18 -20.68 -0.54 1.06
C ARG A 18 -21.16 0.47 0.02
N ASP A 19 -20.57 1.66 0.02
CA ASP A 19 -20.79 2.71 -0.96
C ASP A 19 -19.74 2.62 -2.07
N LEU A 20 -20.19 2.39 -3.31
CA LEU A 20 -19.34 2.29 -4.50
C LEU A 20 -18.78 3.63 -4.96
N GLU A 21 -19.50 4.73 -4.75
CA GLU A 21 -19.03 6.08 -5.09
C GLU A 21 -17.88 6.46 -4.15
N MET A 22 -18.09 6.27 -2.85
CA MET A 22 -17.06 6.50 -1.83
C MET A 22 -15.86 5.56 -2.03
N PHE A 23 -16.09 4.29 -2.40
CA PHE A 23 -15.02 3.34 -2.72
C PHE A 23 -14.14 3.86 -3.86
N ARG A 24 -14.75 4.36 -4.94
CA ARG A 24 -14.02 4.94 -6.08
C ARG A 24 -13.27 6.21 -5.68
N ALA A 25 -13.89 7.07 -4.87
CA ALA A 25 -13.27 8.30 -4.40
C ALA A 25 -12.02 8.03 -3.52
N LEU A 26 -12.11 7.07 -2.58
CA LEU A 26 -10.97 6.68 -1.74
C LEU A 26 -9.89 5.94 -2.56
N SER A 27 -10.28 5.10 -3.52
CA SER A 27 -9.34 4.46 -4.44
C SER A 27 -8.57 5.49 -5.26
N GLN A 28 -9.25 6.51 -5.79
CA GLN A 28 -8.61 7.61 -6.51
C GLN A 28 -7.67 8.41 -5.60
N THR A 29 -8.12 8.72 -4.39
CA THR A 29 -7.31 9.43 -3.38
C THR A 29 -6.01 8.66 -3.08
N TYR A 30 -6.08 7.33 -2.98
CA TYR A 30 -4.88 6.51 -2.86
C TYR A 30 -3.98 6.64 -4.07
N LEU A 31 -4.50 6.50 -5.29
CA LEU A 31 -3.70 6.60 -6.52
C LEU A 31 -3.01 7.95 -6.68
N ASP A 32 -3.63 9.04 -6.21
CA ASP A 32 -3.06 10.39 -6.27
C ASP A 32 -1.97 10.61 -5.22
N THR A 33 -2.05 9.93 -4.07
CA THR A 33 -1.17 10.16 -2.91
C THR A 33 -0.07 9.12 -2.75
N ALA A 34 -0.28 7.89 -3.20
CA ALA A 34 0.64 6.77 -3.03
C ALA A 34 2.03 7.01 -3.64
N PRO A 35 2.18 7.60 -4.85
CA PRO A 35 3.50 7.87 -5.41
C PRO A 35 4.33 8.80 -4.53
N ALA A 36 3.71 9.87 -4.01
CA ALA A 36 4.37 10.81 -3.11
C ALA A 36 4.70 10.18 -1.74
N MET A 37 3.83 9.29 -1.23
CA MET A 37 4.10 8.55 0.00
C MET A 37 5.28 7.58 -0.17
N PHE A 38 5.32 6.82 -1.26
CA PHE A 38 6.40 5.88 -1.52
C PHE A 38 7.74 6.59 -1.79
N ALA A 39 7.73 7.71 -2.53
CA ALA A 39 8.94 8.52 -2.72
C ALA A 39 9.55 9.00 -1.38
N ARG A 40 8.73 9.29 -0.36
CA ARG A 40 9.22 9.62 1.00
C ARG A 40 9.87 8.42 1.69
N VAL A 41 9.32 7.21 1.51
CA VAL A 41 9.96 5.97 1.99
C VAL A 41 11.32 5.81 1.33
N GLU A 42 11.40 5.92 0.01
CA GLU A 42 12.66 5.80 -0.72
C GLU A 42 13.71 6.82 -0.26
N GLN A 43 13.31 8.08 -0.08
CA GLN A 43 14.19 9.14 0.42
C GLN A 43 14.70 8.82 1.83
N ALA A 44 13.82 8.35 2.72
CA ALA A 44 14.20 8.00 4.08
C ALA A 44 15.18 6.83 4.11
N VAL A 45 14.97 5.81 3.27
CA VAL A 45 15.88 4.66 3.13
C VAL A 45 17.24 5.09 2.60
N ARG A 46 17.28 5.89 1.53
CA ARG A 46 18.55 6.40 0.96
C ARG A 46 19.30 7.33 1.93
N GLY A 47 18.57 8.07 2.76
CA GLY A 47 19.13 8.96 3.77
C GLY A 47 19.56 8.26 5.07
N GLY A 48 19.21 6.99 5.28
CA GLY A 48 19.56 6.22 6.48
C GLY A 48 18.92 6.72 7.78
N ALA A 49 17.91 7.59 7.70
CA ALA A 49 17.27 8.20 8.86
C ALA A 49 16.21 7.25 9.46
N ALA A 50 16.60 6.44 10.44
CA ALA A 50 15.75 5.41 11.04
C ALA A 50 14.35 5.91 11.43
N GLN A 51 14.25 7.07 12.09
CA GLN A 51 12.95 7.64 12.47
C GLN A 51 12.09 8.03 11.25
N ALA A 52 12.70 8.59 10.21
CA ALA A 52 12.01 8.96 8.98
C ALA A 52 11.52 7.71 8.22
N ILE A 53 12.32 6.64 8.23
CA ILE A 53 11.96 5.35 7.63
C ILE A 53 10.72 4.80 8.33
N VAL A 54 10.77 4.70 9.66
CA VAL A 54 9.66 4.18 10.45
C VAL A 54 8.38 5.01 10.23
N HIS A 55 8.49 6.34 10.26
CA HIS A 55 7.33 7.21 10.08
C HIS A 55 6.72 7.07 8.67
N SER A 56 7.54 7.15 7.62
CA SER A 56 7.07 7.04 6.24
C SER A 56 6.47 5.66 5.92
N CYS A 57 7.08 4.58 6.42
CA CYS A 57 6.55 3.22 6.28
C CYS A 57 5.22 3.08 7.03
N HIS A 58 5.12 3.61 8.25
CA HIS A 58 3.90 3.55 9.05
C HIS A 58 2.72 4.25 8.36
N THR A 59 2.96 5.45 7.81
CA THR A 59 1.96 6.19 7.05
C THR A 59 1.49 5.41 5.83
N LEU A 60 2.41 4.95 4.98
CA LEU A 60 2.05 4.20 3.78
C LEU A 60 1.33 2.88 4.13
N ARG A 61 1.79 2.18 5.17
CA ARG A 61 1.20 0.93 5.66
C ARG A 61 -0.27 1.11 6.03
N GLY A 62 -0.60 2.19 6.75
CA GLY A 62 -1.98 2.49 7.12
C GLY A 62 -2.87 2.65 5.89
N THR A 63 -2.40 3.38 4.88
CA THR A 63 -3.16 3.60 3.64
C THR A 63 -3.35 2.30 2.84
N VAL A 64 -2.29 1.51 2.65
CA VAL A 64 -2.38 0.28 1.84
C VAL A 64 -3.14 -0.84 2.57
N ALA A 65 -3.17 -0.82 3.90
CA ALA A 65 -4.01 -1.73 4.69
C ALA A 65 -5.51 -1.52 4.44
N LEU A 66 -5.96 -0.27 4.21
CA LEU A 66 -7.36 0.01 3.86
C LEU A 66 -7.77 -0.57 2.50
N LEU A 67 -6.80 -0.82 1.61
CA LEU A 67 -7.02 -1.47 0.31
C LEU A 67 -7.02 -3.00 0.41
N GLY A 68 -6.81 -3.56 1.60
CA GLY A 68 -6.57 -4.99 1.75
C GLY A 68 -5.23 -5.44 1.17
N ALA A 69 -4.26 -4.54 0.98
CA ALA A 69 -2.95 -4.88 0.42
C ALA A 69 -2.02 -5.52 1.45
N GLY A 70 -2.42 -6.71 1.95
CA GLY A 70 -1.79 -7.37 3.09
C GLY A 70 -0.30 -7.63 2.92
N ALA A 71 0.13 -8.07 1.73
CA ALA A 71 1.54 -8.33 1.45
C ALA A 71 2.41 -7.05 1.54
N LEU A 72 1.91 -5.93 1.00
CA LEU A 72 2.62 -4.65 1.07
C LEU A 72 2.63 -4.09 2.49
N ALA A 73 1.50 -4.18 3.19
CA ALA A 73 1.39 -3.75 4.58
C ALA A 73 2.34 -4.53 5.50
N ALA A 74 2.43 -5.87 5.32
CA ALA A 74 3.34 -6.73 6.07
C ALA A 74 4.81 -6.38 5.79
N ARG A 75 5.17 -6.22 4.51
CA ARG A 75 6.54 -5.85 4.11
C ARG A 75 7.00 -4.51 4.70
N LEU A 76 6.11 -3.51 4.74
CA LEU A 76 6.39 -2.23 5.38
C LEU A 76 6.55 -2.39 6.91
N ALA A 77 5.70 -3.20 7.55
CA ALA A 77 5.79 -3.47 8.99
C ALA A 77 7.09 -4.20 9.36
N GLU A 78 7.48 -5.21 8.59
CA GLU A 78 8.74 -5.94 8.77
C GLU A 78 9.94 -5.00 8.69
N PHE A 79 9.91 -4.06 7.74
CA PHE A 79 10.97 -3.07 7.61
C PHE A 79 10.99 -2.07 8.76
N GLU A 80 9.83 -1.61 9.25
CA GLU A 80 9.74 -0.81 10.48
C GLU A 80 10.40 -1.53 11.66
N GLN A 81 10.11 -2.83 11.85
CA GLN A 81 10.69 -3.61 12.94
C GLN A 81 12.20 -3.78 12.77
N LEU A 82 12.65 -4.10 11.55
CA LEU A 82 14.08 -4.24 11.25
C LEU A 82 14.85 -2.98 11.62
N VAL A 83 14.37 -1.81 11.21
CA VAL A 83 15.01 -0.52 11.47
C VAL A 83 14.98 -0.17 12.97
N ARG A 84 13.90 -0.49 13.69
CA ARG A 84 13.81 -0.31 15.15
C ARG A 84 14.85 -1.14 15.90
N HIS A 85 15.22 -2.29 15.36
CA HIS A 85 16.27 -3.16 15.89
C HIS A 85 17.64 -2.91 15.27
N GLN A 86 17.86 -1.73 14.64
CA GLN A 86 19.12 -1.33 14.02
C GLN A 86 19.59 -2.25 12.88
N GLY A 87 18.66 -3.00 12.28
CA GLY A 87 18.92 -3.83 11.10
C GLY A 87 18.96 -3.02 9.81
N VAL A 88 19.60 -3.61 8.80
CA VAL A 88 19.71 -3.06 7.45
C VAL A 88 18.87 -3.91 6.50
N PRO A 89 18.05 -3.32 5.62
CA PRO A 89 17.26 -4.08 4.67
C PRO A 89 18.15 -4.84 3.69
N ALA A 90 17.62 -5.93 3.14
CA ALA A 90 18.29 -6.64 2.06
C ALA A 90 18.53 -5.73 0.85
N ALA A 91 19.60 -6.00 0.10
CA ALA A 91 19.83 -5.35 -1.18
C ALA A 91 18.62 -5.60 -2.11
N GLY A 92 18.16 -4.55 -2.79
CA GLY A 92 16.97 -4.62 -3.66
C GLY A 92 15.64 -4.49 -2.92
N TRP A 93 15.61 -4.29 -1.60
CA TRP A 93 14.35 -4.13 -0.86
C TRP A 93 13.47 -3.02 -1.44
N LEU A 94 14.08 -1.89 -1.86
CA LEU A 94 13.37 -0.78 -2.49
C LEU A 94 12.77 -1.17 -3.84
N ASP A 95 13.52 -1.85 -4.71
CA ASP A 95 13.06 -2.25 -6.04
C ASP A 95 11.91 -3.24 -5.97
N GLU A 96 12.02 -4.23 -5.07
CA GLU A 96 10.95 -5.20 -4.80
C GLU A 96 9.70 -4.53 -4.23
N THR A 97 9.87 -3.55 -3.32
CA THR A 97 8.74 -2.80 -2.74
C THR A 97 8.09 -1.93 -3.80
N ALA A 98 8.87 -1.29 -4.67
CA ALA A 98 8.36 -0.49 -5.79
C ALA A 98 7.54 -1.34 -6.76
N ALA A 99 8.01 -2.55 -7.09
CA ALA A 99 7.27 -3.49 -7.92
C ALA A 99 5.92 -3.89 -7.28
N LEU A 100 5.91 -4.11 -5.97
CA LEU A 100 4.69 -4.45 -5.24
C LEU A 100 3.72 -3.26 -5.15
N VAL A 101 4.21 -2.03 -4.94
CA VAL A 101 3.40 -0.80 -5.01
C VAL A 101 2.76 -0.68 -6.39
N GLY A 102 3.53 -0.84 -7.47
CA GLY A 102 3.00 -0.79 -8.84
C GLY A 102 1.95 -1.86 -9.11
N ALA A 103 2.11 -3.08 -8.57
CA ALA A 103 1.11 -4.14 -8.68
C ALA A 103 -0.19 -3.80 -7.93
N VAL A 104 -0.09 -3.23 -6.73
CA VAL A 104 -1.25 -2.73 -5.96
C VAL A 104 -1.96 -1.63 -6.74
N GLU A 105 -1.25 -0.63 -7.27
CA GLU A 105 -1.85 0.46 -8.04
C GLU A 105 -2.60 -0.03 -9.28
N GLN A 106 -2.03 -1.00 -10.01
CA GLN A 106 -2.70 -1.61 -11.16
C GLN A 106 -4.01 -2.29 -10.76
N GLU A 107 -4.00 -3.02 -9.65
CA GLU A 107 -5.21 -3.69 -9.18
C GLU A 107 -6.26 -2.72 -8.61
N VAL A 108 -5.84 -1.60 -8.00
CA VAL A 108 -6.76 -0.53 -7.57
C VAL A 108 -7.41 0.14 -8.77
N ARG A 109 -6.65 0.46 -9.82
CA ARG A 109 -7.21 1.00 -11.07
C ARG A 109 -8.22 0.03 -11.69
N ARG A 110 -7.92 -1.27 -11.67
CA ARG A 110 -8.84 -2.31 -12.13
C ARG A 110 -10.10 -2.38 -11.26
N SER A 111 -9.97 -2.33 -9.94
CA SER A 111 -11.11 -2.45 -9.03
C SER A 111 -12.11 -1.30 -9.19
N MET A 112 -11.64 -0.09 -9.50
CA MET A 112 -12.51 1.05 -9.80
C MET A 112 -13.40 0.83 -11.03
N LEU A 113 -12.99 -0.02 -11.98
CA LEU A 113 -13.74 -0.34 -13.20
C LEU A 113 -14.62 -1.59 -13.00
N ASP A 114 -14.04 -2.63 -12.42
CA ASP A 114 -14.58 -3.99 -12.47
C ASP A 114 -15.30 -4.42 -11.18
N TYR A 115 -14.99 -3.80 -10.03
CA TYR A 115 -15.57 -4.21 -8.76
C TYR A 115 -16.98 -3.64 -8.58
N THR A 116 -17.95 -4.53 -8.42
CA THR A 116 -19.39 -4.20 -8.32
C THR A 116 -19.96 -4.36 -6.91
N GLY A 117 -19.15 -4.81 -5.94
CA GLY A 117 -19.61 -5.10 -4.58
C GLY A 117 -20.47 -6.36 -4.44
N ALA A 118 -20.76 -7.07 -5.53
CA ALA A 118 -21.56 -8.29 -5.54
C ALA A 118 -20.77 -9.56 -5.13
N GLN A 119 -19.46 -9.44 -4.96
CA GLN A 119 -18.59 -10.49 -4.43
C GLN A 119 -18.37 -10.23 -2.93
N ALA A 120 -19.37 -10.55 -2.11
CA ALA A 120 -19.26 -10.58 -0.65
C ALA A 120 -19.92 -11.84 -0.12
#